data_AF-A0A951AJI5-F1
#
_entry.id   AF-A0A951AJI5-F1
#
_cell.length_a   1.000
_cell.length_b   1.000
_cell.length_c   1.000
_cell.angle_alpha   90.00
_cell.angle_beta   90.00
_cell.angle_gamma   90.00
#
_symmetry.space_group_name_H-M   'P 1'
#
loop_
_entity.id
_entity.type
_entity.pdbx_description
1 polymer ?
#
loop_
_entity_poly.entity_id
_entity_poly.type
_entity_poly.pdbx_seq_one_letter_code
_entity_poly.pdbx_strand_id
1 'polypeptide(L)' 'MQEKYSITFPWVGIVYIDNTTGALSWSRPGADPVAKSYIKKYLFDEGFVEQALGILDPAINDEVRTLLESLDHI' A
#
# COMPACT_ATOMS: atom_id res chain seq x y z
N MET A 1 12.21 10.63 12.55
CA MET A 1 11.38 11.00 11.37
C MET A 1 10.45 9.83 11.13
N GLN A 2 9.12 10.03 11.15
CA GLN A 2 8.18 8.95 10.78
C GLN A 2 8.37 8.67 9.28
N GLU A 3 8.75 7.44 8.94
CA GLU A 3 8.81 7.02 7.54
C GLU A 3 7.37 6.90 7.03
N LYS A 4 7.07 7.56 5.92
CA LYS A 4 5.73 7.57 5.35
C LYS A 4 5.77 6.84 4.03
N TYR A 5 5.03 5.74 3.94
CA TYR A 5 4.75 5.11 2.66
C TYR A 5 3.86 6.06 1.86
N SER A 6 4.20 6.32 0.59
CA SER A 6 3.50 7.34 -0.19
C SER A 6 3.13 6.84 -1.57
N ILE A 7 1.91 7.17 -1.98
CA ILE A 7 1.33 6.76 -3.27
C ILE A 7 0.74 7.98 -3.94
N THR A 8 1.07 8.16 -5.23
CA THR A 8 0.61 9.30 -6.01
C THR A 8 -0.62 8.94 -6.84
N PHE A 9 -1.66 9.75 -6.72
CA PHE A 9 -2.88 9.63 -7.52
C PHE A 9 -3.12 10.94 -8.30
N PRO A 10 -3.35 10.88 -9.63
CA PRO A 10 -3.45 12.08 -10.48
C PRO A 10 -4.49 13.11 -10.02
N TRP A 11 -5.63 12.65 -9.53
CA TRP A 11 -6.80 13.44 -9.14
C TRP A 11 -6.81 13.97 -7.70
N VAL A 12 -6.17 13.28 -6.75
CA VAL A 12 -6.23 13.61 -5.31
C VAL A 12 -4.88 13.98 -4.71
N GLY A 13 -3.80 13.90 -5.49
CA GLY A 13 -2.44 14.15 -5.03
C GLY A 13 -1.80 12.93 -4.38
N ILE A 14 -0.95 13.17 -3.39
CA ILE A 14 -0.19 12.13 -2.71
C ILE A 14 -0.98 11.69 -1.47
N VAL A 15 -1.13 10.39 -1.30
CA VAL A 15 -1.62 9.77 -0.08
C VAL A 15 -0.42 9.26 0.68
N TYR A 16 -0.28 9.69 1.93
CA TYR A 16 0.71 9.17 2.85
C TYR A 16 0.04 8.21 3.83
N ILE A 17 0.66 7.06 4.00
CA ILE A 17 0.29 6.05 4.99
C ILE A 17 1.34 6.11 6.09
N ASP A 18 0.89 6.35 7.31
CA ASP A 18 1.73 6.25 8.50
C ASP A 18 2.12 4.78 8.71
N ASN A 19 3.41 4.48 8.71
CA ASN A 19 3.93 3.12 8.78
C ASN A 19 3.78 2.44 10.16
N THR A 20 3.31 3.18 11.17
CA THR A 20 3.09 2.65 12.53
C THR A 20 1.61 2.40 12.80
N THR A 21 0.74 3.24 12.25
CA THR A 21 -0.70 3.25 12.56
C THR A 21 -1.59 2.93 11.36
N GLY A 22 -1.05 2.95 10.14
CA GLY A 22 -1.83 2.81 8.90
C GLY A 22 -2.67 4.05 8.59
N ALA A 23 -2.52 5.14 9.36
CA ALA A 23 -3.32 6.34 9.19
C ALA A 23 -3.04 7.02 7.84
N LEU A 24 -4.12 7.37 7.13
CA LEU A 24 -4.04 8.03 5.84
C LEU A 24 -4.05 9.55 6.00
N SER A 25 -3.12 10.23 5.33
CA SER A 25 -3.12 11.68 5.17
C SER A 25 -2.94 12.08 3.70
N TRP A 26 -3.54 13.20 3.31
CA TRP A 26 -3.66 13.60 1.91
C TRP A 26 -2.89 14.90 1.68
N SER A 27 -2.03 14.96 0.66
CA SER A 27 -1.31 16.20 0.33
C SER A 27 -2.24 17.32 -0.15
N ARG A 28 -3.39 16.95 -0.74
CA ARG A 28 -4.42 17.89 -1.21
C ARG A 28 -5.63 17.88 -0.27
N PRO A 29 -5.78 18.85 0.65
CA PRO A 29 -6.89 18.87 1.60
C PRO A 29 -8.25 18.97 0.91
N GLY A 30 -8.35 19.72 -0.20
CA GLY A 30 -9.57 19.90 -1.00
C GLY A 30 -9.84 18.83 -2.07
N ALA A 31 -9.21 17.66 -1.99
CA ALA A 31 -9.54 16.55 -2.90
C ALA A 31 -10.99 16.07 -2.69
N ASP A 32 -11.64 15.67 -3.78
CA ASP A 32 -13.04 15.24 -3.82
C ASP A 32 -13.33 14.12 -2.79
N PRO A 33 -14.40 14.23 -1.97
CA PRO A 33 -14.71 13.23 -0.94
C PRO A 33 -15.01 11.83 -1.49
N VAL A 34 -15.63 11.72 -2.66
CA VAL A 34 -15.94 10.44 -3.30
C VAL A 34 -14.65 9.78 -3.78
N ALA A 35 -13.76 10.55 -4.41
CA ALA A 35 -12.44 10.07 -4.83
C ALA A 35 -11.59 9.62 -3.62
N LYS A 36 -11.60 10.36 -2.51
CA LYS A 36 -10.94 9.94 -1.26
C LYS A 36 -11.50 8.62 -0.73
N SER A 37 -12.82 8.44 -0.77
CA SER A 37 -13.47 7.21 -0.32
C SER A 37 -13.08 6.01 -1.19
N TYR A 38 -13.08 6.19 -2.51
CA TYR A 38 -12.67 5.16 -3.46
C TYR A 38 -11.21 4.73 -3.24
N ILE A 39 -10.32 5.70 -3.16
CA ILE A 39 -8.89 5.44 -2.95
C ILE A 39 -8.66 4.77 -1.60
N LYS A 40 -9.34 5.21 -0.54
CA LYS A 40 -9.25 4.54 0.75
C LYS A 40 -9.59 3.06 0.62
N LYS A 41 -10.70 2.70 -0.04
CA LYS A 41 -11.08 1.29 -0.24
C LYS A 41 -10.02 0.53 -1.02
N TYR A 42 -9.60 1.06 -2.16
CA TYR A 42 -8.54 0.48 -2.99
C TYR A 42 -7.25 0.20 -2.19
N LEU A 43 -6.82 1.13 -1.33
CA LEU A 43 -5.61 0.95 -0.53
C LEU A 43 -5.72 -0.19 0.50
N PHE A 44 -6.91 -0.43 1.04
CA PHE A 44 -7.15 -1.58 1.92
C PHE A 44 -7.30 -2.88 1.12
N ASP A 45 -8.07 -2.86 0.04
CA ASP A 45 -8.38 -4.05 -0.75
C ASP A 45 -7.12 -4.64 -1.40
N GLU A 46 -6.20 -3.79 -1.87
CA GLU A 46 -4.94 -4.19 -2.49
C GLU A 46 -3.80 -4.42 -1.47
N GLY A 47 -4.07 -4.25 -0.17
CA GLY A 47 -3.09 -4.52 0.88
C GLY A 47 -1.99 -3.46 1.06
N PHE A 48 -2.14 -2.25 0.51
CA PHE A 48 -1.12 -1.19 0.64
C PHE A 48 -0.95 -0.74 2.10
N VAL A 49 -2.02 -0.77 2.90
CA VAL A 49 -1.95 -0.40 4.33
C VAL A 49 -1.16 -1.44 5.11
N GLU A 50 -1.41 -2.71 4.86
CA GLU A 50 -0.73 -3.86 5.45
C GLU A 50 0.73 -3.90 5.04
N GLN A 51 1.05 -3.56 3.79
CA GLN A 51 2.42 -3.39 3.31
C GLN A 51 3.12 -2.23 4.02
N ALA A 52 2.45 -1.08 4.16
CA ALA A 52 3.02 0.08 4.86
C ALA A 52 3.28 -0.19 6.35
N LEU A 53 2.47 -1.05 6.97
CA LEU A 53 2.64 -1.52 8.35
C LEU A 53 3.69 -2.64 8.49
N GLY A 54 4.24 -3.14 7.38
CA GLY A 54 5.15 -4.29 7.38
C GLY A 54 4.49 -5.61 7.78
N ILE A 55 3.16 -5.72 7.69
CA ILE A 55 2.40 -6.95 7.95
C ILE A 55 2.49 -7.88 6.74
N LEU A 56 2.40 -7.31 5.54
CA LEU A 56 2.80 -8.00 4.32
C LEU A 56 4.30 -7.84 4.18
N ASP A 57 5.05 -8.85 4.60
CA ASP A 57 6.47 -8.93 4.29
C ASP A 57 6.60 -9.05 2.75
N PRO A 58 7.17 -8.05 2.04
CA PRO A 58 7.33 -8.12 0.59
C PRO A 58 8.39 -9.14 0.17
N ALA A 59 9.15 -9.70 1.12
CA ALA A 59 9.93 -10.88 0.82
C ALA A 59 8.95 -12.05 0.68
N ILE A 60 8.69 -12.46 -0.57
CA ILE A 60 8.35 -13.85 -0.84
C ILE A 60 9.34 -14.67 0.00
N ASN A 61 8.83 -15.33 1.06
CA ASN A 61 9.59 -16.27 1.88
C ASN A 61 10.41 -17.13 0.91
N ASP A 62 11.71 -17.33 1.17
CA ASP A 62 12.58 -18.13 0.30
C ASP A 62 11.99 -19.51 -0.01
N GLU A 63 11.18 -20.09 0.87
CA GLU A 63 10.41 -21.32 0.63
C GLU A 63 9.33 -21.14 -0.45
N VAL A 64 8.59 -20.03 -0.44
CA VAL A 64 7.58 -19.71 -1.47
C VAL A 64 8.27 -19.37 -2.78
N ARG A 65 9.45 -18.73 -2.74
CA ARG A 65 10.27 -18.47 -3.93
C ARG A 65 10.77 -19.78 -4.54
N THR A 66 11.31 -20.67 -3.72
CA THR A 66 11.78 -22.00 -4.13
C THR A 66 10.63 -22.82 -4.73
N LEU A 67 9.44 -22.76 -4.14
CA LEU A 67 8.24 -23.42 -4.67
C LEU A 67 7.86 -22.87 -6.05
N LEU A 68 7.81 -21.55 -6.22
CA LEU A 68 7.48 -20.91 -7.51
C LEU A 68 8.52 -21.24 -8.59
N GLU A 69 9.81 -21.22 -8.27
CA GLU A 69 10.89 -21.62 -9.18
C GLU A 69 10.78 -23.10 -9.59
N SER A 70 10.30 -23.98 -8.69
CA SER A 70 10.08 -25.39 -9.02
C SER A 70 8.90 -25.63 -9.97
N LEU A 71 7.96 -24.69 -10.05
CA LEU A 71 6.76 -24.79 -10.89
C LEU A 71 7.00 -24.25 -12.31
N ASP A 72 7.98 -23.37 -12.51
CA ASP A 72 8.34 -22.78 -13.83
C ASP A 72 9.12 -23.76 -14.74
N HIS A 73 9.52 -24.91 -14.20
CA HIS A 73 10.26 -25.96 -14.91
C HIS A 73 9.38 -27.08 -15.51
N ILE A 74 8.08 -26.84 -15.74
CA ILE A 74 7.13 -27.80 -16.37
C ILE A 74 6.67 -27.30 -17.74
#